data_AF-A0A3D1J1A5-F1
#
_entry.id   AF-A0A3D1J1A5-F1
#
_cell.length_a   1.000
_cell.length_b   1.000
_cell.length_c   1.000
_cell.angle_alpha   90.00
_cell.angle_beta   90.00
_cell.angle_gamma   90.00
#
_symmetry.space_group_name_H-M   'P 1'
#
loop_
_entity.id
_entity.type
_entity.pdbx_description
1 polymer ?
#
loop_
_entity_poly.entity_id
_entity_poly.type
_entity_poly.pdbx_seq_one_letter_code
_entity_poly.pdbx_strand_id
1 'polypeptide(L)'
;MTASRKFTFARDRAHTHVEFCTVKATLANITDGAVLLSNEALTAPVWVPRQALDAASRALIYRSARGQEVELRVELKLALSKELV
;
A
#
# COMPACT_ATOMS: atom_id res chain seq x y z
N MET A 1 -38.60 -38.16 -14.75
CA MET A 1 -37.77 -37.11 -15.37
C MET A 1 -37.00 -36.40 -14.26
N THR A 2 -35.71 -36.72 -14.12
CA THR A 2 -34.87 -36.29 -13.00
C THR A 2 -34.18 -34.99 -13.37
N ALA A 3 -34.51 -33.88 -12.69
CA ALA A 3 -33.91 -32.58 -12.95
C ALA A 3 -32.50 -32.52 -12.34
N SER A 4 -31.47 -32.54 -13.21
CA SER A 4 -30.08 -32.29 -12.84
C SER A 4 -29.90 -30.88 -12.29
N ARG A 5 -29.57 -30.77 -11.00
CA ARG A 5 -29.07 -29.53 -10.37
C ARG A 5 -27.74 -29.15 -11.01
N LYS A 6 -27.73 -28.11 -11.83
CA LYS A 6 -26.51 -27.40 -12.18
C LYS A 6 -26.08 -26.56 -10.97
N PHE A 7 -25.14 -27.08 -10.19
CA PHE A 7 -24.40 -26.29 -9.22
C PHE A 7 -23.38 -25.44 -9.99
N THR A 8 -23.77 -24.21 -10.31
CA THR A 8 -22.82 -23.21 -10.79
C THR A 8 -22.00 -22.77 -9.58
N PHE A 9 -20.77 -23.28 -9.46
CA PHE A 9 -19.80 -22.74 -8.51
C PHE A 9 -19.49 -21.29 -8.93
N ALA A 10 -20.23 -20.34 -8.35
CA ALA A 10 -19.82 -18.94 -8.33
C ALA A 10 -18.47 -18.91 -7.61
N ARG A 11 -17.41 -18.70 -8.38
CA ARG A 11 -16.05 -18.53 -7.89
C ARG A 11 -16.06 -17.31 -6.98
N ASP A 12 -16.14 -17.57 -5.68
CA ASP A 12 -16.01 -16.59 -4.62
C ASP A 12 -14.59 -16.01 -4.70
N ARG A 13 -14.42 -14.96 -5.50
CA ARG A 13 -13.23 -14.11 -5.40
C ARG A 13 -13.45 -13.28 -4.15
N ALA A 14 -13.09 -13.85 -3.01
CA ALA A 14 -12.84 -13.09 -1.80
C ALA A 14 -11.72 -12.07 -2.11
N HIS A 15 -12.10 -10.91 -2.62
CA HIS A 15 -11.24 -9.74 -2.65
C HIS A 15 -11.00 -9.41 -1.18
N THR A 16 -9.84 -9.78 -0.64
CA THR A 16 -9.41 -9.30 0.68
C THR A 16 -9.51 -7.79 0.63
N HIS A 17 -10.43 -7.22 1.41
CA HIS A 17 -10.61 -5.78 1.47
C HIS A 17 -9.35 -5.19 2.11
N VAL A 18 -8.56 -4.47 1.32
CA VAL A 18 -7.35 -3.79 1.80
C VAL A 18 -7.70 -2.33 2.00
N GLU A 19 -7.63 -1.88 3.26
CA GLU A 19 -7.82 -0.48 3.62
C GLU A 19 -6.52 0.27 3.48
N PHE A 20 -6.60 1.51 2.99
CA PHE A 20 -5.44 2.39 2.80
C PHE A 20 -5.67 3.72 3.51
N CYS A 21 -4.61 4.23 4.15
CA CYS A 21 -4.57 5.59 4.68
C CYS A 21 -3.59 6.45 3.89
N THR A 22 -3.80 7.76 3.94
CA THR A 22 -2.91 8.73 3.32
C THR A 22 -1.77 9.07 4.28
N VAL A 23 -0.53 8.92 3.79
CA VAL A 23 0.71 9.24 4.51
C VAL A 23 1.39 10.39 3.78
N LYS A 24 1.60 11.50 4.48
CA LYS A 24 2.44 12.60 4.02
C LYS A 24 3.85 12.40 4.57
N ALA A 25 4.83 12.30 3.69
CA ALA A 25 6.20 12.03 4.08
C ALA A 25 7.20 12.57 3.04
N THR A 26 8.44 12.73 3.45
CA THR A 26 9.59 12.92 2.58
C THR A 26 10.13 11.58 2.10
N LEU A 27 10.37 11.46 0.80
CA LEU A 27 10.93 10.26 0.19
C LEU A 27 12.45 10.21 0.39
N ALA A 28 12.90 9.51 1.42
CA ALA A 28 14.31 9.46 1.79
C ALA A 28 15.13 8.48 0.93
N ASN A 29 14.53 7.42 0.38
CA ASN A 29 15.19 6.49 -0.54
C ASN A 29 14.18 5.60 -1.29
N ILE A 30 14.58 5.01 -2.41
CA ILE A 30 13.78 4.06 -3.21
C ILE A 30 14.65 2.85 -3.55
N THR A 31 14.09 1.67 -3.39
CA THR A 31 14.67 0.40 -3.85
C THR A 31 13.63 -0.36 -4.69
N ASP A 32 14.04 -1.46 -5.33
CA ASP A 32 13.13 -2.28 -6.12
C ASP A 32 11.97 -2.88 -5.30
N GLY A 33 12.16 -3.06 -3.98
CA GLY A 33 11.14 -3.68 -3.12
C GLY A 33 10.41 -2.72 -2.18
N ALA A 34 11.00 -1.57 -1.85
CA ALA A 34 10.52 -0.71 -0.78
C ALA A 34 10.92 0.76 -0.97
N VAL A 35 10.22 1.64 -0.27
CA VAL A 35 10.52 3.07 -0.18
C VAL A 35 10.84 3.43 1.27
N LEU A 36 11.84 4.27 1.48
CA LEU A 36 12.17 4.80 2.80
C LEU A 36 11.46 6.14 2.95
N LEU A 37 10.54 6.21 3.90
CA LEU A 37 9.76 7.40 4.19
C LEU A 37 10.20 7.99 5.52
N SER A 38 10.21 9.32 5.61
CA SER A 38 10.40 10.05 6.86
C SER A 38 9.34 11.13 6.94
N ASN A 39 8.79 11.38 8.11
CA ASN A 39 7.91 12.52 8.36
C ASN A 39 8.21 13.08 9.76
N GLU A 40 7.52 14.15 10.15
CA GLU A 40 7.75 14.82 11.45
C GLU A 40 7.34 13.98 12.67
N ALA A 41 6.42 13.03 12.49
CA ALA A 41 5.95 12.15 13.55
C ALA A 41 6.93 10.99 13.83
N LEU A 42 7.76 10.65 12.85
CA LEU A 42 8.71 9.54 12.94
C LEU A 42 10.02 9.96 13.61
N THR A 43 10.43 9.20 14.64
CA THR A 43 11.75 9.36 15.26
C THR A 43 12.90 8.88 14.38
N ALA A 44 12.60 8.01 13.40
CA ALA A 44 13.54 7.53 12.40
C ALA A 44 12.82 7.17 11.08
N PRO A 45 13.48 7.26 9.91
CA PRO A 45 12.87 6.87 8.65
C PRO A 45 12.46 5.39 8.62
N VAL A 46 11.31 5.11 8.00
CA VAL A 46 10.71 3.76 7.95
C VAL A 46 10.68 3.22 6.53
N TRP A 47 11.09 1.96 6.37
CA TRP A 47 10.92 1.22 5.12
C TRP A 47 9.49 0.73 4.96
N VAL A 48 8.85 1.14 3.86
CA VAL A 48 7.52 0.72 3.45
C VAL A 48 7.65 -0.17 2.21
N PRO A 49 7.23 -1.45 2.28
CA PRO A 49 7.19 -2.32 1.11
C PRO A 49 6.31 -1.71 0.03
N ARG A 50 6.79 -1.72 -1.22
CA ARG A 50 6.04 -1.17 -2.36
C ARG A 50 4.69 -1.85 -2.58
N GLN A 51 4.57 -3.12 -2.23
CA GLN A 51 3.32 -3.88 -2.33
C GLN A 51 2.24 -3.39 -1.37
N ALA A 52 2.63 -2.74 -0.27
CA ALA A 52 1.71 -2.11 0.68
C ALA A 52 1.29 -0.70 0.24
N LEU A 53 1.70 -0.26 -0.96
CA LEU A 53 1.24 0.98 -1.56
C LEU A 53 0.13 0.66 -2.57
N ASP A 54 -0.84 1.55 -2.68
CA ASP A 54 -1.84 1.44 -3.74
C ASP A 54 -1.21 1.61 -5.14
N ALA A 55 -1.98 1.35 -6.20
CA ALA A 55 -1.47 1.43 -7.56
C ALA A 55 -0.99 2.84 -7.95
N ALA A 56 -1.70 3.88 -7.53
CA ALA A 56 -1.37 5.26 -7.85
C ALA A 56 -0.06 5.70 -7.17
N SER A 57 0.10 5.38 -5.89
CA SER A 57 1.29 5.70 -5.11
C SER A 57 2.53 4.96 -5.62
N ARG A 58 2.40 3.70 -6.05
CA ARG A 58 3.49 2.99 -6.73
C ARG A 58 3.94 3.72 -7.99
N ALA A 59 2.99 4.19 -8.79
CA ALA A 59 3.29 4.93 -10.02
C ALA A 59 3.85 6.35 -9.76
N LEU A 60 3.50 6.97 -8.63
CA LEU A 60 4.06 8.24 -8.19
C LEU A 60 5.53 8.09 -7.84
N ILE A 61 5.88 7.08 -7.03
CA ILE A 61 7.26 6.85 -6.56
C ILE A 61 8.26 6.73 -7.72
N TYR A 62 7.89 6.08 -8.83
CA TYR A 62 8.77 5.97 -10.01
C TYR A 62 9.10 7.30 -10.69
N ARG A 63 8.31 8.34 -10.42
CA ARG A 63 8.50 9.70 -10.95
C ARG A 63 9.02 10.67 -9.89
N SER A 64 9.10 10.25 -8.64
CA SER A 64 9.55 11.08 -7.52
C SER A 64 11.06 11.03 -7.35
N ALA A 65 11.62 12.15 -6.90
CA ALA A 65 13.02 12.24 -6.54
C ALA A 65 13.23 12.02 -5.03
N ARG A 66 14.44 11.61 -4.65
CA ARG A 66 14.86 11.58 -3.25
C ARG A 66 14.80 13.01 -2.66
N GLY A 67 14.27 13.13 -1.45
CA GLY A 67 14.07 14.40 -0.74
C GLY A 67 12.76 15.12 -1.11
N GLN A 68 11.98 14.59 -2.04
CA GLN A 68 10.68 15.15 -2.40
C GLN A 68 9.62 14.81 -1.35
N GLU A 69 8.75 15.76 -1.04
CA GLU A 69 7.52 15.51 -0.30
C GLU A 69 6.52 14.75 -1.18
N VAL A 70 5.97 13.67 -0.63
CA VAL A 70 5.03 12.80 -1.31
C VAL A 70 3.83 12.51 -0.42
N GLU A 71 2.68 12.37 -1.07
CA GLU A 71 1.46 11.87 -0.45
C GLU A 71 1.18 10.47 -1.01
N LEU A 72 1.28 9.46 -0.16
CA LEU A 72 1.16 8.06 -0.55
C LEU A 72 0.02 7.39 0.19
N ARG A 73 -0.69 6.50 -0.50
CA ARG A 73 -1.68 5.62 0.10
C ARG A 73 -1.01 4.31 0.49
N VAL A 74 -0.86 4.12 1.79
CA VAL A 74 -0.24 2.94 2.41
C VAL A 74 -1.33 2.08 3.05
N GLU A 75 -1.18 0.76 3.01
CA GLU A 75 -2.07 -0.15 3.73
C GLU A 75 -2.20 0.28 5.20
N LEU A 76 -3.44 0.47 5.67
CA LEU A 76 -3.74 1.00 6.99
C LEU A 76 -3.09 0.16 8.10
N LYS A 77 -3.15 -1.17 7.97
CA LYS A 77 -2.53 -2.10 8.93
C LYS A 77 -1.03 -1.86 9.05
N LEU A 78 -0.35 -1.66 7.92
CA LEU A 78 1.08 -1.38 7.93
C LEU A 78 1.37 -0.02 8.52
N ALA A 79 0.63 1.01 8.10
CA ALA A 79 0.81 2.37 8.56
C ALA A 79 0.67 2.50 10.08
N LEU A 80 -0.35 1.86 10.67
CA LEU A 80 -0.52 1.80 12.12
C LEU A 80 0.61 1.02 12.81
N SER A 81 1.03 -0.13 12.25
CA SER A 81 2.13 -0.93 12.83
C SER A 81 3.49 -0.24 12.80
N LYS A 82 3.62 0.79 11.96
CA LYS A 82 4.86 1.53 11.69
C LYS A 82 4.78 2.98 12.16
N GLU A 83 3.69 3.37 12.81
CA GLU A 83 3.49 4.74 13.33
C GLU A 83 3.64 5.81 12.22
N LEU A 84 3.19 5.49 11.00
CA LEU A 84 3.22 6.42 9.87
C LEU A 84 2.08 7.45 9.93
N VAL A 85 1.04 7.15 10.73
CA VAL A 85 -0.18 7.93 10.95
C VAL A 85 -0.57 7.89 12.42
#